data_AF-A0A1E4RMU9-F1
#
_entry.id   AF-A0A1E4RMU9-F1
#
_cell.length_a   1.000
_cell.length_b   1.000
_cell.length_c   1.000
_cell.angle_alpha   90.00
_cell.angle_beta   90.00
_cell.angle_gamma   90.00
#
_symmetry.space_group_name_H-M   'P 1'
#
loop_
_entity.id
_entity.type
_entity.pdbx_description
1 polymer ?
#
loop_
_entity_poly.entity_id
_entity_poly.type
_entity_poly.pdbx_seq_one_letter_code
_entity_poly.pdbx_strand_id
1 'polypeptide(L)'
;MDQVTSHFNQIRDKIGASVQTYVDTDKLPNSFQEFQQTAGLYLNNLKETIPENIEKYYTVLKNTSKDEILNDITQLKVTPATVTLSITTIATVLLVSRLLAQSSDDEGSKSKKKNSKKKQKKKLSRAQKANKEIQQILDFVEEKYVPEIDEYLENYSKLDSEKIQYTYNYFQEMLLKELMKLDGVDVSGNEVLRDNRKKVIKFIQDHQARLDKFKKEAKF
;
A
#
# COMPACT_ATOMS: atom_id res chain seq x y z
N MET A 1 4.10 30.84 26.80
CA MET A 1 3.47 29.51 26.62
C MET A 1 2.30 29.76 25.71
N ASP A 2 2.59 29.70 24.42
CA ASP A 2 1.98 30.61 23.45
C ASP A 2 0.73 30.00 22.84
N GLN A 3 -0.27 30.86 22.62
CA GLN A 3 -1.57 30.50 22.02
C GLN A 3 -1.44 29.80 20.66
N VAL A 4 -0.30 29.97 19.97
CA VAL A 4 0.06 29.30 18.71
C VAL A 4 0.25 27.80 18.89
N THR A 5 0.86 27.35 19.99
CA THR A 5 1.09 25.93 20.27
C THR A 5 -0.22 25.21 20.60
N SER A 6 -1.16 25.91 21.25
CA SER A 6 -2.49 25.39 21.53
C SER A 6 -3.31 25.21 20.25
N HIS A 7 -3.28 26.21 19.36
CA HIS A 7 -4.00 26.16 18.08
C HIS A 7 -3.41 25.11 17.13
N PHE A 8 -2.09 24.91 17.14
CA PHE A 8 -1.42 23.86 16.34
C PHE A 8 -1.78 22.45 16.80
N ASN A 9 -1.91 22.21 18.11
CA ASN A 9 -2.36 20.92 18.64
C ASN A 9 -3.85 20.66 18.34
N GLN A 10 -4.68 21.70 18.37
CA GLN A 10 -6.10 21.59 18.02
C GLN A 10 -6.33 21.29 16.52
N ILE A 11 -5.45 21.82 15.66
CA ILE A 11 -5.43 21.52 14.21
C ILE A 11 -4.90 20.10 13.97
N ARG A 12 -3.81 19.70 14.65
CA ARG A 12 -3.25 18.34 14.58
C ARG A 12 -4.28 17.28 14.99
N ASP A 13 -5.05 17.51 16.03
CA ASP A 13 -6.02 16.52 16.53
C ASP A 13 -7.28 16.45 15.62
N LYS A 14 -7.67 17.56 14.98
CA LYS A 14 -8.73 17.57 13.95
C LYS A 14 -8.29 16.92 12.64
N ILE A 15 -7.04 17.13 12.22
CA ILE A 15 -6.46 16.48 11.03
C ILE A 15 -6.20 15.00 11.31
N GLY A 16 -5.74 14.64 12.52
CA GLY A 16 -5.56 13.26 12.94
C GLY A 16 -6.86 12.46 12.93
N ALA A 17 -7.97 13.09 13.33
CA ALA A 17 -9.30 12.47 13.27
C ALA A 17 -9.85 12.36 11.84
N SER A 18 -9.59 13.32 10.94
CA SER A 18 -10.07 13.27 9.55
C SER A 18 -9.23 12.37 8.63
N VAL A 19 -7.93 12.23 8.92
CA VAL A 19 -7.02 11.34 8.18
C VAL A 19 -7.25 9.87 8.57
N GLN A 20 -7.60 9.60 9.83
CA GLN A 20 -7.91 8.24 10.29
C GLN A 20 -9.21 7.68 9.71
N THR A 21 -10.10 8.54 9.18
CA THR A 21 -11.34 8.10 8.52
C THR A 21 -11.21 7.87 7.00
N TYR A 22 -10.02 7.98 6.42
CA TYR A 22 -9.84 7.90 4.95
C TYR A 22 -8.61 7.10 4.50
N VAL A 23 -8.23 6.09 5.28
CA VAL A 23 -7.32 5.01 4.85
C VAL A 23 -8.05 3.67 4.93
N ASP A 24 -9.30 3.64 4.46
CA ASP A 24 -10.03 2.43 4.08
C ASP A 24 -10.21 2.46 2.56
N THR A 25 -9.16 2.10 1.83
CA THR A 25 -9.28 1.86 0.37
C THR A 25 -8.41 0.68 -0.06
N ASP A 26 -8.75 -0.51 0.40
CA ASP A 26 -8.32 -1.79 -0.22
C ASP A 26 -9.12 -2.12 -1.49
N LYS A 27 -9.48 -1.10 -2.26
CA LYS A 27 -10.11 -1.27 -3.58
C LYS A 27 -9.48 -0.29 -4.55
N LEU A 28 -8.63 -0.81 -5.44
CA LEU A 28 -8.38 -0.17 -6.73
C LEU A 28 -9.75 0.00 -7.43
N PRO A 29 -10.08 1.20 -7.95
CA PRO A 29 -11.38 1.46 -8.55
C PRO A 29 -11.58 0.52 -9.73
N ASN A 30 -12.62 -0.32 -9.64
CA ASN A 30 -12.93 -1.32 -10.65
C ASN A 30 -13.66 -0.73 -11.85
N SER A 31 -13.94 0.58 -11.83
CA SER A 31 -14.55 1.30 -12.95
C SER A 31 -14.02 2.73 -13.12
N PHE A 32 -14.00 3.20 -14.37
CA PHE A 32 -13.60 4.57 -14.75
C PHE A 32 -14.46 5.66 -14.08
N GLN A 33 -15.69 5.33 -13.68
CA GLN A 33 -16.59 6.24 -12.98
C GLN A 33 -16.17 6.48 -11.52
N GLU A 34 -15.73 5.43 -10.80
CA GLU A 34 -15.17 5.56 -9.45
C GLU A 34 -13.88 6.39 -9.47
N PHE A 35 -13.04 6.20 -10.48
CA PHE A 35 -11.84 7.03 -10.67
C PHE A 35 -12.16 8.52 -10.84
N GLN A 36 -13.22 8.87 -11.59
CA GLN A 36 -13.64 10.27 -11.72
C GLN A 36 -14.17 10.85 -10.42
N GLN A 37 -14.87 10.06 -9.61
CA GLN A 37 -15.39 10.49 -8.31
C GLN A 37 -14.25 10.68 -7.31
N THR A 38 -13.30 9.74 -7.23
CA THR A 38 -12.10 9.87 -6.42
C THR A 38 -11.28 11.09 -6.89
N ALA A 39 -11.00 11.22 -8.19
CA ALA A 39 -10.32 12.40 -8.72
C ALA A 39 -11.05 13.71 -8.40
N GLY A 40 -12.39 13.74 -8.48
CA GLY A 40 -13.20 14.90 -8.12
C GLY A 40 -13.08 15.29 -6.64
N LEU A 41 -13.06 14.31 -5.73
CA LEU A 41 -12.88 14.55 -4.30
C LEU A 41 -11.46 15.05 -3.97
N TYR A 42 -10.44 14.49 -4.62
CA TYR A 42 -9.06 14.97 -4.49
C TYR A 42 -8.91 16.41 -5.02
N LEU A 43 -9.53 16.74 -6.15
CA LEU A 43 -9.50 18.09 -6.71
C LEU A 43 -10.24 19.10 -5.83
N ASN A 44 -11.34 18.70 -5.20
CA ASN A 44 -12.08 19.57 -4.28
C ASN A 44 -11.29 19.87 -3.00
N ASN A 45 -10.59 18.87 -2.43
CA ASN A 45 -9.72 19.08 -1.27
C ASN A 45 -8.45 19.90 -1.62
N LEU A 46 -7.92 19.73 -2.83
CA LEU A 46 -6.82 20.55 -3.34
C LEU A 46 -7.23 22.01 -3.52
N LYS A 47 -8.48 22.27 -3.95
CA LYS A 47 -9.02 23.63 -4.11
C LYS A 47 -9.03 24.41 -2.80
N GLU A 48 -9.22 23.74 -1.65
CA GLU A 48 -9.11 24.36 -0.33
C GLU A 48 -7.66 24.59 0.13
N THR A 49 -6.70 23.84 -0.43
CA THR A 49 -5.29 23.85 -0.01
C THR A 49 -4.39 24.68 -0.93
N ILE A 50 -4.89 25.15 -2.07
CA ILE A 50 -4.18 26.07 -2.97
C ILE A 50 -4.43 27.51 -2.50
N PRO A 51 -3.51 28.17 -1.78
CA PRO A 51 -3.60 29.60 -1.55
C PRO A 51 -3.65 30.34 -2.90
N GLU A 52 -4.47 31.37 -2.97
CA GLU A 52 -4.75 32.20 -4.17
C GLU A 52 -3.50 32.81 -4.84
N ASN A 53 -2.31 32.68 -4.23
CA ASN A 53 -1.09 33.32 -4.70
C ASN A 53 -0.15 32.32 -5.40
N ILE A 54 -0.34 32.21 -6.72
CA ILE A 54 0.45 31.39 -7.65
C ILE A 54 1.95 31.80 -7.66
N GLU A 55 2.29 33.03 -7.28
CA GLU A 55 3.69 33.50 -7.28
C GLU A 55 4.54 32.83 -6.19
N LYS A 56 3.93 32.48 -5.05
CA LYS A 56 4.59 31.72 -3.99
C LYS A 56 4.91 30.29 -4.44
N TYR A 57 4.08 29.70 -5.30
CA TYR A 57 4.35 28.39 -5.87
C TYR A 57 5.52 28.43 -6.85
N TYR A 58 5.56 29.42 -7.74
CA TYR A 58 6.62 29.55 -8.73
C TYR A 58 8.00 29.75 -8.09
N THR A 59 8.07 30.59 -7.05
CA THR A 59 9.32 30.86 -6.32
C THR A 59 9.82 29.65 -5.53
N VAL A 60 8.93 28.88 -4.92
CA VAL A 60 9.29 27.62 -4.23
C VAL A 60 9.76 26.57 -5.23
N LEU A 61 9.07 26.38 -6.37
CA LEU A 61 9.49 25.42 -7.40
C LEU A 61 10.87 25.74 -7.98
N LYS A 62 11.17 27.02 -8.23
CA LYS A 62 12.46 27.44 -8.79
C LYS A 62 13.64 27.15 -7.85
N ASN A 63 13.38 27.16 -6.55
CA ASN A 63 14.40 26.97 -5.52
C ASN A 63 14.45 25.54 -4.97
N THR A 64 13.52 24.66 -5.38
CA THR A 64 13.50 23.26 -4.93
C THR A 64 14.51 22.46 -5.75
N SER A 65 15.43 21.77 -5.06
CA SER A 65 16.43 20.91 -5.72
C SER A 65 15.82 19.56 -6.18
N LYS A 66 16.46 18.90 -7.16
CA LYS A 66 16.00 17.58 -7.64
C LYS A 66 16.01 16.53 -6.52
N ASP A 67 17.02 16.59 -5.65
CA ASP A 67 17.19 15.63 -4.57
C ASP A 67 16.18 15.83 -3.45
N GLU A 68 15.77 17.08 -3.16
CA GLU A 68 14.65 17.38 -2.27
C GLU A 68 13.34 16.83 -2.80
N ILE A 69 13.04 16.99 -4.10
CA ILE A 69 11.82 16.48 -4.70
C ILE A 69 11.77 14.95 -4.58
N LEU A 70 12.89 14.26 -4.84
CA LEU A 70 12.95 12.80 -4.71
C LEU A 70 12.81 12.36 -3.25
N ASN A 71 13.46 13.05 -2.32
CA ASN A 71 13.33 12.76 -0.90
C ASN A 71 11.89 13.00 -0.40
N ASP A 72 11.27 14.12 -0.80
CA ASP A 72 9.88 14.45 -0.47
C ASP A 72 8.90 13.42 -1.03
N ILE A 73 9.13 12.89 -2.24
CA ILE A 73 8.34 11.80 -2.81
C ILE A 73 8.51 10.52 -2.00
N THR A 74 9.75 10.17 -1.63
CA THR A 74 10.00 8.94 -0.84
C THR A 74 9.48 9.02 0.59
N GLN A 75 9.42 10.23 1.17
CA GLN A 75 8.89 10.49 2.50
C GLN A 75 7.40 10.87 2.49
N LEU A 76 6.75 10.84 1.32
CA LEU A 76 5.36 11.22 1.12
C LEU A 76 5.02 12.61 1.71
N LYS A 77 5.96 13.55 1.61
CA LYS A 77 5.75 14.93 2.06
C LYS A 77 4.92 15.69 1.04
N VAL A 78 3.86 16.32 1.54
CA VAL A 78 3.00 17.20 0.76
C VAL A 78 3.67 18.57 0.69
N THR A 79 4.47 18.80 -0.34
CA THR A 79 5.11 20.08 -0.64
C THR A 79 4.58 20.63 -1.97
N PRO A 80 4.69 21.95 -2.20
CA PRO A 80 4.25 22.57 -3.45
C PRO A 80 4.79 21.90 -4.73
N ALA A 81 6.04 21.42 -4.68
CA ALA A 81 6.66 20.72 -5.79
C ALA A 81 6.04 19.33 -6.05
N THR A 82 5.75 18.55 -5.00
CA THR A 82 5.15 17.22 -5.14
C THR A 82 3.69 17.30 -5.59
N VAL A 83 2.93 18.29 -5.12
CA VAL A 83 1.55 18.58 -5.57
C VAL A 83 1.51 18.96 -7.05
N THR A 84 2.43 19.82 -7.50
CA THR A 84 2.48 20.22 -8.91
C THR A 84 2.86 19.05 -9.81
N LEU A 85 3.81 18.22 -9.38
CA LEU A 85 4.26 17.04 -10.11
C LEU A 85 3.13 16.00 -10.23
N SER A 86 2.38 15.74 -9.15
CA SER A 86 1.28 14.78 -9.17
C SER A 86 0.13 15.26 -10.05
N ILE A 87 -0.29 16.52 -9.94
CA ILE A 87 -1.31 17.12 -10.82
C ILE A 87 -0.87 17.05 -12.29
N THR A 88 0.38 17.41 -12.58
CA THR A 88 0.93 17.37 -13.95
C THR A 88 0.97 15.93 -14.49
N THR A 89 1.34 14.97 -13.66
CA THR A 89 1.39 13.54 -14.03
C THR A 89 -0.01 13.00 -14.30
N ILE A 90 -0.99 13.34 -13.45
CA ILE A 90 -2.39 12.95 -13.65
C ILE A 90 -2.95 13.58 -14.93
N ALA A 91 -2.72 14.87 -15.16
CA ALA A 91 -3.19 15.57 -16.35
C ALA A 91 -2.57 15.01 -17.64
N THR A 92 -1.26 14.71 -17.63
CA THR A 92 -0.58 14.10 -18.78
C THR A 92 -1.07 12.68 -19.06
N VAL A 93 -1.27 11.85 -18.02
CA VAL A 93 -1.85 10.51 -18.17
C VAL A 93 -3.27 10.60 -18.73
N LEU A 94 -4.10 11.52 -18.26
CA LEU A 94 -5.46 11.71 -18.78
C LEU A 94 -5.48 12.16 -20.24
N LEU A 95 -4.61 13.10 -20.62
CA LEU A 95 -4.49 13.57 -22.00
C LEU A 95 -3.99 12.48 -22.94
N VAL A 96 -2.96 11.72 -22.53
CA VAL A 96 -2.43 10.59 -23.31
C VAL A 96 -3.46 9.48 -23.41
N SER A 97 -4.19 9.17 -22.34
CA SER A 97 -5.25 8.15 -22.35
C SER A 97 -6.38 8.56 -23.29
N ARG A 98 -6.77 9.84 -23.30
CA ARG A 98 -7.80 10.36 -24.21
C ARG A 98 -7.33 10.38 -25.66
N LEU A 99 -6.08 10.76 -25.92
CA LEU A 99 -5.49 10.77 -27.26
C LEU A 99 -5.34 9.36 -27.85
N LEU A 100 -4.92 8.39 -27.02
CA LEU A 100 -4.82 6.99 -27.41
C LEU A 100 -6.20 6.34 -27.56
N ALA A 101 -7.19 6.71 -26.74
CA ALA A 101 -8.56 6.23 -26.89
C ALA A 101 -9.22 6.79 -28.17
N GLN A 102 -8.93 8.04 -28.54
CA GLN A 102 -9.42 8.68 -29.77
C GLN A 102 -8.76 8.15 -31.06
N SER A 103 -7.72 7.31 -30.94
CA SER A 103 -7.06 6.64 -32.07
C SER A 103 -7.69 5.27 -32.40
N SER A 104 -8.81 4.91 -31.77
CA SER A 104 -9.37 3.54 -31.83
C SER A 104 -10.60 3.37 -32.73
N ASP A 105 -11.14 4.45 -33.30
CA ASP A 105 -12.35 4.38 -34.15
C ASP A 105 -12.05 4.92 -35.55
N ASP A 106 -11.63 4.04 -36.45
CA ASP A 106 -11.94 4.13 -37.88
C ASP A 106 -12.11 2.72 -38.47
N GLU A 107 -13.31 2.46 -38.97
CA GLU A 107 -13.79 1.19 -39.50
C GLU A 107 -13.64 1.21 -41.04
N GLY A 108 -12.94 0.25 -41.66
CA GLY A 108 -13.09 0.04 -43.11
C GLY A 108 -11.96 -0.59 -43.93
N SER A 109 -12.14 -1.89 -44.21
CA SER A 109 -11.77 -2.56 -45.47
C SER A 109 -10.40 -3.29 -45.62
N LYS A 110 -10.56 -4.61 -45.82
CA LYS A 110 -9.81 -5.54 -46.69
C LYS A 110 -8.27 -5.54 -46.70
N SER A 111 -7.78 -6.72 -46.29
CA SER A 111 -6.66 -7.46 -46.89
C SER A 111 -5.25 -6.92 -46.70
N LYS A 112 -4.52 -7.51 -45.74
CA LYS A 112 -3.32 -8.31 -46.05
C LYS A 112 -2.76 -8.94 -44.77
N LYS A 113 -2.67 -10.26 -44.83
CA LYS A 113 -1.87 -11.15 -43.98
C LYS A 113 -0.48 -10.53 -43.73
N LYS A 114 -0.25 -10.00 -42.53
CA LYS A 114 1.10 -9.67 -42.04
C LYS A 114 1.20 -10.07 -40.57
N ASN A 115 2.07 -11.05 -40.34
CA ASN A 115 2.47 -11.66 -39.07
C ASN A 115 2.05 -10.90 -37.80
N SER A 116 1.04 -11.44 -37.11
CA SER A 116 0.86 -11.18 -35.69
C SER A 116 2.08 -11.73 -34.95
N LYS A 117 3.03 -10.84 -34.61
CA LYS A 117 3.91 -11.09 -33.48
C LYS A 117 3.02 -11.20 -32.25
N LYS A 118 2.64 -12.44 -31.95
CA LYS A 118 2.02 -12.89 -30.70
C LYS A 118 2.71 -12.13 -29.57
N LYS A 119 2.04 -11.14 -28.97
CA LYS A 119 2.52 -10.46 -27.75
C LYS A 119 2.69 -11.57 -26.72
N GLN A 120 3.93 -12.07 -26.59
CA GLN A 120 4.28 -13.01 -25.55
C GLN A 120 3.96 -12.31 -24.23
N LYS A 121 3.07 -12.90 -23.43
CA LYS A 121 2.81 -12.47 -22.06
C LYS A 121 4.19 -12.30 -21.40
N LYS A 122 4.57 -11.06 -21.04
CA LYS A 122 5.86 -10.80 -20.38
C LYS A 122 5.91 -11.71 -19.15
N LYS A 123 6.80 -12.71 -19.16
CA LYS A 123 7.07 -13.53 -17.97
C LYS A 123 7.54 -12.56 -16.88
N LEU A 124 6.94 -12.64 -15.69
CA LEU A 124 7.34 -11.81 -14.54
C LEU A 124 8.86 -11.93 -14.34
N SER A 125 9.53 -10.79 -14.12
CA SER A 125 10.94 -10.77 -13.73
C SER A 125 11.14 -11.55 -12.44
N ARG A 126 12.33 -12.12 -12.21
CA ARG A 126 12.69 -12.82 -10.96
C ARG A 126 12.36 -11.98 -9.73
N ALA A 127 12.66 -10.68 -9.77
CA ALA A 127 12.34 -9.73 -8.71
C ALA A 127 10.82 -9.54 -8.51
N GLN A 128 10.04 -9.49 -9.60
CA GLN A 128 8.58 -9.38 -9.51
C GLN A 128 7.96 -10.67 -8.97
N LYS A 129 8.52 -11.82 -9.33
CA LYS A 129 8.10 -13.12 -8.80
C LYS A 129 8.38 -13.21 -7.30
N ALA A 130 9.58 -12.83 -6.86
CA ALA A 130 9.94 -12.81 -5.45
C ALA A 130 9.07 -11.84 -4.64
N ASN A 131 8.83 -10.62 -5.14
CA ASN A 131 7.92 -9.70 -4.45
C ASN A 131 6.51 -10.28 -4.34
N LYS A 132 6.00 -10.88 -5.42
CA LYS A 132 4.69 -11.52 -5.42
C LYS A 132 4.62 -12.67 -4.41
N GLU A 133 5.65 -13.51 -4.35
CA GLU A 133 5.72 -14.61 -3.38
C GLU A 133 5.73 -14.09 -1.93
N ILE A 134 6.49 -13.02 -1.64
CA ILE A 134 6.50 -12.37 -0.31
C ILE A 134 5.10 -11.84 0.04
N GLN A 135 4.45 -11.13 -0.88
CA GLN A 135 3.11 -10.57 -0.65
C GLN A 135 2.07 -11.68 -0.46
N GLN A 136 2.10 -12.73 -1.26
CA GLN A 136 1.17 -13.85 -1.12
C GLN A 136 1.27 -14.54 0.25
N ILE A 137 2.47 -14.58 0.85
CA ILE A 137 2.63 -15.13 2.20
C ILE A 137 2.08 -14.17 3.24
N LEU A 138 2.32 -12.86 3.09
CA LEU A 138 1.74 -11.83 3.96
C LEU A 138 0.21 -11.89 3.92
N ASP A 139 -0.38 -11.80 2.73
CA ASP A 139 -1.82 -11.84 2.50
C ASP A 139 -2.43 -13.11 3.12
N PHE A 140 -1.79 -14.26 2.92
CA PHE A 140 -2.29 -15.52 3.47
C PHE A 140 -2.27 -15.54 5.01
N VAL A 141 -1.21 -15.01 5.63
CA VAL A 141 -1.13 -14.92 7.09
C VAL A 141 -2.18 -13.94 7.62
N GLU A 142 -2.31 -12.76 7.01
CA GLU A 142 -3.26 -11.72 7.40
C GLU A 142 -4.72 -12.14 7.23
N GLU A 143 -5.07 -12.77 6.11
CA GLU A 143 -6.44 -13.17 5.83
C GLU A 143 -6.87 -14.40 6.63
N LYS A 144 -5.94 -15.36 6.83
CA LYS A 144 -6.28 -16.64 7.43
C LYS A 144 -5.91 -16.72 8.90
N TYR A 145 -4.64 -16.51 9.23
CA TYR A 145 -4.14 -16.86 10.56
C TYR A 145 -4.37 -15.74 11.57
N VAL A 146 -4.29 -14.47 11.18
CA VAL A 146 -4.51 -13.37 12.12
C VAL A 146 -5.93 -13.41 12.73
N PRO A 147 -7.02 -13.55 11.94
CA PRO A 147 -8.37 -13.61 12.51
C PRO A 147 -8.60 -14.88 13.33
N GLU A 148 -8.08 -16.03 12.87
CA GLU A 148 -8.18 -17.29 13.62
C GLU A 148 -7.44 -17.21 14.97
N ILE A 149 -6.27 -16.55 15.01
CA ILE A 149 -5.51 -16.31 16.24
C ILE A 149 -6.28 -15.34 17.15
N ASP A 150 -6.85 -14.27 16.61
CA ASP A 150 -7.65 -13.31 17.40
C ASP A 150 -8.86 -13.99 18.03
N GLU A 151 -9.62 -14.76 17.24
CA GLU A 151 -10.77 -15.53 17.72
C GLU A 151 -10.37 -16.53 18.81
N TYR A 152 -9.24 -17.23 18.63
CA TYR A 152 -8.71 -18.15 19.62
C TYR A 152 -8.35 -17.42 20.92
N LEU A 153 -7.64 -16.30 20.85
CA LEU A 153 -7.23 -15.52 22.02
C LEU A 153 -8.41 -14.90 22.76
N GLU A 154 -9.50 -14.59 22.07
CA GLU A 154 -10.74 -14.08 22.69
C GLU A 154 -11.59 -15.19 23.33
N ASN A 155 -11.63 -16.38 22.72
CA ASN A 155 -12.55 -17.45 23.11
C ASN A 155 -11.88 -18.62 23.84
N TYR A 156 -10.59 -18.57 24.12
CA TYR A 156 -9.85 -19.67 24.73
C TYR A 156 -10.44 -20.17 26.05
N SER A 157 -11.06 -19.30 26.85
CA SER A 157 -11.66 -19.65 28.14
C SER A 157 -12.86 -20.60 28.01
N LYS A 158 -13.43 -20.73 26.81
CA LYS A 158 -14.52 -21.66 26.48
C LYS A 158 -14.00 -23.03 26.04
N LEU A 159 -12.68 -23.17 25.86
CA LEU A 159 -12.04 -24.40 25.40
C LEU A 159 -11.47 -25.20 26.57
N ASP A 160 -11.45 -26.51 26.39
CA ASP A 160 -10.81 -27.48 27.29
C ASP A 160 -9.28 -27.28 27.26
N SER A 161 -8.57 -27.53 28.38
CA SER A 161 -7.11 -27.30 28.48
C SER A 161 -6.30 -28.01 27.39
N GLU A 162 -6.70 -29.23 27.02
CA GLU A 162 -6.07 -29.99 25.94
C GLU A 162 -6.26 -29.32 24.57
N LYS A 163 -7.47 -28.80 24.30
CA LYS A 163 -7.76 -28.05 23.07
C LYS A 163 -7.02 -26.72 23.03
N ILE A 164 -6.90 -26.04 24.17
CA ILE A 164 -6.12 -24.80 24.27
C ILE A 164 -4.68 -25.05 23.82
N GLN A 165 -4.03 -26.09 24.35
CA GLN A 165 -2.64 -26.40 24.02
C GLN A 165 -2.48 -26.90 22.57
N TYR A 166 -3.41 -27.74 22.10
CA TYR A 166 -3.43 -28.20 20.72
C TYR A 166 -3.53 -27.04 19.73
N THR A 167 -4.48 -26.13 19.94
CA THR A 167 -4.70 -24.98 19.05
C THR A 167 -3.51 -24.01 19.08
N TYR A 168 -2.90 -23.78 20.24
CA TYR A 168 -1.65 -23.00 20.33
C TYR A 168 -0.52 -23.62 19.50
N ASN A 169 -0.28 -24.92 19.65
CA ASN A 169 0.77 -25.62 18.90
C ASN A 169 0.50 -25.59 17.39
N TYR A 170 -0.77 -25.77 16.99
CA TYR A 170 -1.19 -25.67 15.60
C TYR A 170 -0.82 -24.31 14.99
N PHE A 171 -1.16 -23.19 15.64
CA PHE A 171 -0.82 -21.87 15.12
C PHE A 171 0.69 -21.63 15.08
N GLN A 172 1.43 -22.06 16.11
CA GLN A 172 2.89 -21.97 16.11
C GLN A 172 3.51 -22.71 14.92
N GLU A 173 3.05 -23.93 14.64
CA GLU A 173 3.51 -24.72 13.50
C GLU A 173 3.13 -24.08 12.16
N MET A 174 1.92 -23.52 12.02
CA MET A 174 1.51 -22.88 10.78
C MET A 174 2.30 -21.61 10.49
N LEU A 175 2.48 -20.73 11.50
CA LEU A 175 3.29 -19.52 11.36
C LEU A 175 4.76 -19.86 11.04
N LEU A 176 5.30 -20.92 11.66
CA LEU A 176 6.65 -21.41 11.35
C LEU A 176 6.75 -21.90 9.89
N LYS A 177 5.74 -22.60 9.36
CA LYS A 177 5.74 -23.03 7.94
C LYS A 177 5.77 -21.84 6.99
N GLU A 178 5.07 -20.75 7.30
CA GLU A 178 5.09 -19.55 6.46
C GLU A 178 6.45 -18.82 6.53
N LEU A 179 7.10 -18.79 7.70
CA LEU A 179 8.49 -18.31 7.82
C LEU A 179 9.46 -19.11 6.95
N MET A 180 9.36 -20.44 6.96
CA MET A 180 10.21 -21.30 6.12
C MET A 180 10.01 -21.03 4.63
N LYS A 181 8.78 -20.71 4.19
CA LYS A 181 8.51 -20.31 2.80
C LYS A 181 9.14 -18.96 2.47
N LEU A 182 9.06 -17.98 3.38
CA LEU A 182 9.69 -16.66 3.20
C LEU A 182 11.21 -16.77 3.04
N ASP A 183 11.86 -17.61 3.86
CA ASP A 183 13.30 -17.84 3.77
C ASP A 183 13.71 -18.48 2.44
N GLY A 184 12.82 -19.29 1.86
CA GLY A 184 12.99 -19.86 0.52
C GLY A 184 12.86 -18.86 -0.64
N VAL A 185 12.34 -17.64 -0.40
CA VAL A 185 12.22 -16.63 -1.46
C VAL A 185 13.59 -16.02 -1.76
N ASP A 186 13.99 -16.13 -3.02
CA ASP A 186 15.25 -15.56 -3.48
C ASP A 186 15.14 -14.04 -3.74
N VAL A 187 15.85 -13.30 -2.90
CA VAL A 187 15.92 -11.83 -2.89
C VAL A 187 17.32 -11.31 -3.28
N SER A 188 18.17 -12.17 -3.85
CA SER A 188 19.57 -11.84 -4.15
C SER A 188 19.70 -10.62 -5.06
N GLY A 189 20.54 -9.66 -4.67
CA GLY A 189 20.83 -8.47 -5.46
C GLY A 189 19.73 -7.40 -5.46
N ASN A 190 18.73 -7.50 -4.57
CA ASN A 190 17.69 -6.48 -4.43
C ASN A 190 17.41 -6.14 -2.95
N GLU A 191 17.92 -4.99 -2.50
CA GLU A 191 17.77 -4.52 -1.12
C GLU A 191 16.31 -4.29 -0.72
N VAL A 192 15.49 -3.77 -1.62
CA VAL A 192 14.05 -3.54 -1.35
C VAL A 192 13.33 -4.86 -1.06
N LEU A 193 13.65 -5.93 -1.80
CA LEU A 193 13.06 -7.25 -1.55
C LEU A 193 13.57 -7.87 -0.24
N ARG A 194 14.82 -7.63 0.12
CA ARG A 194 15.37 -8.06 1.43
C ARG A 194 14.63 -7.37 2.57
N ASP A 195 14.40 -6.06 2.46
CA ASP A 195 13.68 -5.28 3.46
C ASP A 195 12.21 -5.69 3.54
N ASN A 196 11.54 -5.90 2.40
CA ASN A 196 10.16 -6.38 2.38
C ASN A 196 10.04 -7.75 3.05
N ARG A 197 10.92 -8.71 2.71
CA ARG A 197 10.95 -10.02 3.37
C ARG A 197 11.16 -9.88 4.87
N LYS A 198 12.08 -9.01 5.31
CA LYS A 198 12.35 -8.76 6.73
C LYS A 198 11.14 -8.21 7.46
N LYS A 199 10.38 -7.30 6.84
CA LYS A 199 9.13 -6.76 7.41
C LYS A 199 8.09 -7.85 7.62
N VAL A 200 7.87 -8.71 6.63
CA VAL A 200 6.92 -9.82 6.74
C VAL A 200 7.36 -10.86 7.78
N ILE A 201 8.66 -11.18 7.83
CA ILE A 201 9.22 -12.05 8.89
C ILE A 201 8.90 -11.48 10.27
N LYS A 202 9.17 -10.18 10.47
CA LYS A 202 8.90 -9.51 11.75
C LYS A 202 7.41 -9.54 12.10
N PHE A 203 6.54 -9.29 11.11
CA PHE A 203 5.11 -9.37 11.29
C PHE A 203 4.66 -10.74 11.81
N ILE A 204 5.10 -11.83 11.18
CA ILE A 204 4.79 -13.20 11.64
C ILE A 204 5.35 -13.45 13.05
N GLN A 205 6.58 -13.01 13.32
CA GLN A 205 7.21 -13.15 14.63
C GLN A 205 6.48 -12.38 15.73
N ASP A 206 5.92 -11.21 15.44
CA ASP A 206 5.12 -10.44 16.39
C ASP A 206 3.86 -11.21 16.81
N HIS A 207 3.21 -11.93 15.87
CA HIS A 207 2.08 -12.83 16.19
C HIS A 207 2.51 -14.06 17.00
N GLN A 208 3.66 -14.66 16.71
CA GLN A 208 4.21 -15.75 17.53
C GLN A 208 4.52 -15.27 18.96
N ALA A 209 5.11 -14.08 19.10
CA ALA A 209 5.40 -13.48 20.41
C ALA A 209 4.11 -13.19 21.21
N ARG A 210 3.04 -12.78 20.52
CA ARG A 210 1.72 -12.59 21.13
C ARG A 210 1.14 -13.92 21.64
N LEU A 211 1.22 -14.99 20.86
CA LEU A 211 0.83 -16.34 21.27
C LEU A 211 1.65 -16.82 22.48
N ASP A 212 2.97 -16.58 22.49
CA ASP A 212 3.85 -16.98 23.58
C ASP A 212 3.58 -16.21 24.87
N LYS A 213 3.28 -14.91 24.75
CA LYS A 213 2.83 -14.09 25.87
C LYS A 213 1.53 -14.63 26.45
N PHE A 214 0.57 -14.93 25.57
CA PHE A 214 -0.70 -15.54 25.97
C PHE A 214 -0.50 -16.87 26.71
N LYS A 215 0.34 -17.78 26.21
CA LYS A 215 0.64 -19.04 26.89
C LYS A 215 1.15 -18.83 28.32
N LYS A 216 2.03 -17.84 28.53
CA LYS A 216 2.55 -17.50 29.86
C LYS A 216 1.46 -16.98 30.79
N GLU A 217 0.53 -16.17 30.27
CA GLU A 217 -0.59 -15.59 31.04
C GLU A 217 -1.65 -16.64 31.39
N ALA A 218 -1.99 -17.50 30.43
CA ALA A 218 -3.00 -18.54 30.58
C ALA A 218 -2.51 -19.78 31.33
N LYS A 219 -1.18 -19.95 31.52
CA LYS A 219 -0.54 -20.99 32.34
C LYS A 219 -0.92 -22.43 31.96
N PHE A 220 -0.76 -22.76 30.68
CA PHE A 220 -0.86 -24.13 30.16
C PHE A 220 0.42 -24.54 29.40
#